data_AF-A0A392NR46-F1
#
_entry.id   AF-A0A392NR46-F1
#
_cell.length_a   1.000
_cell.length_b   1.000
_cell.length_c   1.000
_cell.angle_alpha   90.00
_cell.angle_beta   90.00
_cell.angle_gamma   90.00
#
_symmetry.space_group_name_H-M   'P 1'
#
loop_
_entity.id
_entity.type
_entity.pdbx_description
1 polymer ?
#
loop_
_entity_poly.entity_id
_entity_poly.type
_entity_poly.pdbx_seq_one_letter_code
_entity_poly.pdbx_strand_id
1 'polypeptide(L)'
;MVDSLTRLILVNAIYFKGAWEQQFDTSKTKDNDFHLLDGSSVKVPFMTSKNDQFISCFDGFKVLGLPYKQGNDEREFSMYIFLPDAKDGLLALIDKVTSNSEFLEDMLPYEKVKVGKFRIPKFNISFTVEAKKLLKELGLVLPFDMGSLTKMVESDDLHVSDIVQKSFIEVNEEGTTAAA
;
A
#
# COMPACT_ATOMS: atom_id res chain seq x y z
N MET A 1 3.57 -18.16 -15.93
CA MET A 1 3.57 -18.55 -17.36
C MET A 1 2.73 -19.80 -17.47
N VAL A 2 1.85 -19.89 -18.48
CA VAL A 2 0.91 -21.00 -18.65
C VAL A 2 1.54 -22.07 -19.54
N ASP A 3 1.46 -23.34 -19.12
CA ASP A 3 1.94 -24.50 -19.88
C ASP A 3 0.91 -25.64 -19.90
N SER A 4 1.24 -26.77 -20.53
CA SER A 4 0.38 -27.95 -20.63
C SER A 4 0.09 -28.65 -19.29
N LEU A 5 0.84 -28.34 -18.23
CA LEU A 5 0.66 -28.87 -16.88
C LEU A 5 -0.20 -27.96 -16.00
N THR A 6 -0.46 -26.74 -16.44
CA THR A 6 -1.34 -25.80 -15.74
C THR A 6 -2.78 -26.33 -15.67
N ARG A 7 -3.41 -26.26 -14.50
CA ARG A 7 -4.78 -26.73 -14.23
C ARG A 7 -5.73 -25.60 -13.81
N LEU A 8 -5.31 -24.78 -12.85
CA LEU A 8 -6.08 -23.64 -12.35
C LEU A 8 -5.16 -22.48 -12.00
N ILE A 9 -5.48 -21.28 -12.46
CA ILE A 9 -4.80 -20.04 -12.06
C ILE A 9 -5.83 -19.11 -11.43
N LEU A 10 -5.49 -18.55 -10.29
CA LEU A 10 -6.26 -17.45 -9.69
C LEU A 10 -5.58 -16.14 -10.05
N VAL A 11 -6.30 -15.28 -10.78
CA VAL A 11 -5.84 -13.93 -11.10
C VAL A 11 -6.73 -12.96 -10.35
N ASN A 12 -6.13 -12.12 -9.52
CA ASN A 12 -6.83 -11.04 -8.85
C ASN A 12 -6.44 -9.72 -9.53
N ALA A 13 -7.42 -8.82 -9.70
CA ALA A 13 -7.14 -7.45 -10.04
C ALA A 13 -8.02 -6.45 -9.28
N ILE A 14 -7.43 -5.45 -8.64
CA ILE A 14 -8.13 -4.44 -7.80
C ILE A 14 -7.78 -3.05 -8.28
N TYR A 15 -8.69 -2.42 -9.04
CA TYR A 15 -8.54 -1.02 -9.42
C TYR A 15 -9.12 -0.07 -8.38
N PHE A 16 -8.34 0.93 -7.98
CA PHE A 16 -8.73 2.03 -7.14
C PHE A 16 -8.33 3.34 -7.82
N LYS A 17 -9.24 4.31 -7.88
CA LYS A 17 -8.89 5.67 -8.29
C LYS A 17 -9.64 6.66 -7.40
N GLY A 18 -8.90 7.30 -6.51
CA GLY A 18 -9.43 8.26 -5.56
C GLY A 18 -8.80 9.62 -5.77
N ALA A 19 -9.62 10.66 -5.94
CA ALA A 19 -9.14 12.04 -5.89
C ALA A 19 -9.00 12.49 -4.44
N TRP A 20 -7.95 13.22 -4.08
CA TRP A 20 -7.82 13.78 -2.73
C TRP A 20 -8.99 14.69 -2.41
N GLU A 21 -9.48 14.64 -1.17
CA GLU A 21 -10.44 15.62 -0.66
C GLU A 21 -9.88 17.04 -0.82
N GLN A 22 -8.61 17.20 -0.46
CA GLN A 22 -7.82 18.42 -0.62
C GLN A 22 -6.64 18.14 -1.55
N GLN A 23 -6.74 18.57 -2.81
CA GLN A 23 -5.69 18.40 -3.81
C GLN A 23 -4.49 19.30 -3.54
N PHE A 24 -3.33 18.88 -4.02
CA PHE A 24 -2.09 19.66 -3.93
C PHE A 24 -1.99 20.65 -5.10
N ASP A 25 -1.43 21.82 -4.86
CA ASP A 25 -1.13 22.79 -5.91
C ASP A 25 0.11 22.34 -6.68
N THR A 26 -0.08 21.92 -7.94
CA THR A 26 0.97 21.45 -8.84
C THR A 26 2.08 22.47 -9.05
N SER A 27 1.79 23.77 -8.94
CA SER A 27 2.79 24.84 -9.05
C SER A 27 3.74 24.91 -7.85
N LYS A 28 3.40 24.23 -6.73
CA LYS A 28 4.21 24.15 -5.52
C LYS A 28 5.08 22.92 -5.45
N THR A 29 4.85 21.92 -6.31
CA THR A 29 5.67 20.72 -6.39
C THR A 29 7.10 21.08 -6.80
N LYS A 30 8.08 20.60 -6.02
CA LYS A 30 9.50 20.88 -6.26
C LYS A 30 10.36 19.68 -5.95
N ASP A 31 11.41 19.52 -6.75
CA ASP A 31 12.41 18.48 -6.51
C ASP A 31 13.14 18.71 -5.19
N ASN A 32 13.18 17.67 -4.35
CA ASN A 32 13.97 17.61 -3.13
C ASN A 32 14.64 16.24 -3.03
N ASP A 33 15.61 16.14 -2.13
CA ASP A 33 16.33 14.89 -1.92
C ASP A 33 15.45 13.89 -1.14
N PHE A 34 15.33 12.69 -1.67
CA PHE A 34 14.80 11.50 -1.00
C PHE A 34 15.99 10.60 -0.64
N HIS A 35 16.10 10.26 0.65
CA HIS A 35 17.20 9.46 1.16
C HIS A 35 16.87 7.97 1.01
N LEU A 36 17.74 7.23 0.32
CA LEU A 36 17.61 5.80 0.12
C LEU A 36 18.18 5.04 1.32
N LEU A 37 17.76 3.78 1.49
CA LEU A 37 18.19 2.92 2.60
C LEU A 37 19.69 2.57 2.54
N ASP A 38 20.31 2.66 1.38
CA ASP A 38 21.76 2.47 1.19
C ASP A 38 22.58 3.72 1.59
N GLY A 39 21.92 4.76 2.10
CA GLY A 39 22.52 6.04 2.49
C GLY A 39 22.71 7.04 1.35
N SER A 40 22.47 6.64 0.09
CA SER A 40 22.50 7.55 -1.05
C SER A 40 21.24 8.43 -1.09
N SER A 41 21.16 9.34 -2.05
CA SER A 41 20.01 10.24 -2.20
C SER A 41 19.70 10.52 -3.66
N VAL A 42 18.41 10.60 -3.97
CA VAL A 42 17.89 10.90 -5.30
C VAL A 42 16.99 12.12 -5.25
N LYS A 43 16.99 12.94 -6.30
CA LYS A 43 16.06 14.08 -6.41
C LYS A 43 14.74 13.60 -6.98
N VAL A 44 13.64 13.85 -6.27
CA VAL A 44 12.29 13.50 -6.70
C VAL A 44 11.33 14.66 -6.41
N PRO A 45 10.22 14.78 -7.16
CA PRO A 45 9.23 15.82 -6.93
C PRO A 45 8.47 15.58 -5.63
N PHE A 46 8.47 16.58 -4.73
CA PHE A 46 7.67 16.58 -3.52
C PHE A 46 6.51 17.57 -3.63
N MET A 47 5.31 17.07 -3.40
CA MET A 47 4.08 17.85 -3.21
C MET A 47 4.09 18.50 -1.82
N THR A 48 3.40 19.63 -1.66
CA THR A 48 3.37 20.38 -0.40
C THR A 48 2.05 21.10 -0.19
N SER A 49 1.70 21.37 1.07
CA SER A 49 0.51 22.11 1.47
C SER A 49 0.82 22.95 2.71
N LYS A 50 0.07 24.05 2.88
CA LYS A 50 0.08 24.89 4.09
C LYS A 50 -1.19 24.73 4.93
N ASN A 51 -2.15 23.93 4.46
CA ASN A 51 -3.38 23.65 5.18
C ASN A 51 -3.09 22.72 6.35
N ASP A 52 -3.91 22.79 7.39
CA ASP A 52 -3.86 21.83 8.50
C ASP A 52 -4.10 20.41 7.97
N GLN A 53 -3.36 19.43 8.51
CA GLN A 53 -3.33 18.04 8.04
C GLN A 53 -3.68 17.08 9.17
N PHE A 54 -4.30 15.95 8.86
CA PHE A 54 -4.53 14.89 9.84
C PHE A 54 -3.20 14.21 10.18
N ILE A 55 -2.57 14.60 11.30
CA ILE A 55 -1.27 14.05 11.71
C ILE A 55 -1.29 13.72 13.20
N SER A 56 -0.91 12.47 13.50
CA SER A 56 -0.60 12.01 14.85
C SER A 56 0.90 11.78 14.97
N CYS A 57 1.49 12.24 16.07
CA CYS A 57 2.91 12.05 16.38
C CYS A 57 3.06 11.07 17.53
N PHE A 58 3.93 10.09 17.37
CA PHE A 58 4.24 9.07 18.37
C PHE A 58 5.73 9.05 18.67
N ASP A 59 6.12 8.27 19.67
CA ASP A 59 7.53 8.03 19.94
C ASP A 59 8.16 7.19 18.81
N GLY A 60 9.01 7.85 18.02
CA GLY A 60 9.79 7.28 16.93
C GLY A 60 9.17 7.35 15.53
N PHE A 61 7.94 7.84 15.37
CA PHE A 61 7.28 7.96 14.06
C PHE A 61 6.08 8.90 14.06
N LYS A 62 5.59 9.23 12.87
CA LYS A 62 4.40 10.04 12.62
C LYS A 62 3.45 9.32 11.67
N VAL A 63 2.15 9.57 11.79
CA VAL A 63 1.12 9.05 10.89
C VAL A 63 0.39 10.23 10.27
N LEU A 64 0.33 10.26 8.94
CA LEU A 64 -0.44 11.22 8.16
C LEU A 64 -1.66 10.52 7.54
N GLY A 65 -2.84 11.12 7.67
CA GLY A 65 -4.05 10.73 6.95
C GLY A 65 -4.37 11.70 5.81
N LEU A 66 -4.61 11.17 4.61
CA LEU A 66 -5.05 11.91 3.43
C LEU A 66 -6.40 11.36 2.95
N PRO A 67 -7.53 12.01 3.29
CA PRO A 67 -8.84 11.56 2.86
C PRO A 67 -9.04 11.75 1.35
N TYR A 68 -9.79 10.84 0.75
CA TYR A 68 -10.27 10.96 -0.62
C TYR A 68 -11.64 11.63 -0.65
N LYS A 69 -12.01 12.18 -1.81
CA LYS A 69 -13.37 12.68 -2.06
C LYS A 69 -14.36 11.52 -1.98
N GLN A 70 -15.26 11.60 -1.01
CA GLN A 70 -16.35 10.66 -0.82
C GLN A 70 -17.48 10.85 -1.86
N GLY A 71 -17.85 12.09 -2.15
CA GLY A 71 -18.96 12.37 -3.07
C GLY A 71 -20.29 11.84 -2.52
N ASN A 72 -20.97 10.99 -3.28
CA ASN A 72 -22.21 10.31 -2.87
C ASN A 72 -21.96 8.88 -2.36
N ASP A 73 -20.70 8.46 -2.22
CA ASP A 73 -20.37 7.15 -1.68
C ASP A 73 -20.57 7.14 -0.16
N GLU A 74 -21.13 6.07 0.39
CA GLU A 74 -21.24 5.93 1.85
C GLU A 74 -19.90 5.53 2.48
N ARG A 75 -18.95 5.08 1.67
CA ARG A 75 -17.62 4.64 2.12
C ARG A 75 -16.66 5.82 2.16
N GLU A 76 -15.93 5.92 3.27
CA GLU A 76 -14.83 6.86 3.44
C GLU A 76 -13.50 6.14 3.23
N PHE A 77 -12.72 6.62 2.27
CA PHE A 77 -11.38 6.12 2.01
C PHE A 77 -10.36 7.19 2.39
N SER A 78 -9.24 6.75 2.98
CA SER A 78 -8.07 7.59 3.26
C SER A 78 -6.79 6.83 2.95
N MET A 79 -5.76 7.55 2.49
CA MET A 79 -4.39 7.03 2.47
C MET A 79 -3.71 7.38 3.80
N TYR A 80 -3.08 6.40 4.43
CA TYR A 80 -2.24 6.62 5.61
C TYR A 80 -0.77 6.45 5.27
N ILE A 81 0.05 7.41 5.68
CA ILE A 81 1.50 7.38 5.51
C ILE A 81 2.14 7.33 6.89
N PHE A 82 2.83 6.22 7.17
CA PHE A 82 3.60 6.00 8.38
C PHE A 82 5.05 6.39 8.11
N LEU A 83 5.54 7.42 8.79
CA LEU A 83 6.87 7.98 8.60
C LEU A 83 7.70 7.83 9.88
N PRO A 84 8.69 6.92 9.92
CA PRO A 84 9.66 6.84 11.01
C PRO A 84 10.46 8.15 11.14
N ASP A 85 10.85 8.49 12.38
CA ASP A 85 11.74 9.63 12.60
C ASP A 85 13.18 9.35 12.13
N ALA A 86 13.62 8.09 12.24
CA ALA A 86 14.91 7.61 11.71
C ALA A 86 14.80 7.27 10.21
N LYS A 87 15.83 7.61 9.42
CA LYS A 87 15.83 7.39 7.95
C LYS A 87 15.78 5.91 7.56
N ASP A 88 16.34 5.05 8.40
CA ASP A 88 16.39 3.59 8.28
C ASP A 88 15.38 2.88 9.20
N GLY A 89 14.47 3.62 9.84
CA GLY A 89 13.55 3.11 10.85
C GLY A 89 12.36 2.30 10.34
N LEU A 90 12.23 2.10 9.02
CA LEU A 90 11.05 1.45 8.42
C LEU A 90 10.88 0.00 8.90
N LEU A 91 11.95 -0.79 8.96
CA LEU A 91 11.87 -2.18 9.42
C LEU A 91 11.42 -2.28 10.88
N ALA A 92 12.02 -1.48 11.75
CA ALA A 92 11.63 -1.42 13.16
C ALA A 92 10.17 -0.97 13.34
N LEU A 93 9.68 -0.07 12.48
CA LEU A 93 8.28 0.34 12.50
C LEU A 93 7.35 -0.79 12.05
N ILE A 94 7.71 -1.56 11.02
CA ILE A 94 6.94 -2.73 10.58
C ILE A 94 6.86 -3.77 11.70
N ASP A 95 7.97 -4.08 12.36
CA ASP A 95 7.98 -5.03 13.50
C ASP A 95 7.07 -4.55 14.63
N LYS A 96 7.11 -3.24 14.96
CA LYS A 96 6.25 -2.64 15.98
C LYS A 96 4.76 -2.74 15.61
N VAL A 97 4.42 -2.42 14.36
CA VAL A 97 3.03 -2.46 13.85
C VAL A 97 2.50 -3.89 13.79
N THR A 98 3.33 -4.86 13.40
CA THR A 98 2.91 -6.27 13.25
C THR A 98 2.83 -7.02 14.59
N SER A 99 3.43 -6.49 15.65
CA SER A 99 3.42 -7.11 16.98
C SER A 99 2.10 -6.94 17.75
N ASN A 100 1.22 -6.02 17.35
CA ASN A 100 -0.08 -5.80 17.99
C ASN A 100 -1.15 -5.49 16.94
N SER A 101 -2.20 -6.30 16.88
CA SER A 101 -3.29 -6.17 15.90
C SER A 101 -4.13 -4.90 16.06
N GLU A 102 -4.25 -4.35 17.28
CA GLU A 102 -5.00 -3.11 17.56
C GLU A 102 -4.17 -1.86 17.23
N PHE A 103 -2.86 -2.03 17.02
CA PHE A 103 -1.91 -0.93 16.81
C PHE A 103 -2.27 -0.05 15.61
N LEU A 104 -2.87 -0.61 14.55
CA LEU A 104 -3.18 0.18 13.37
C LEU A 104 -4.38 1.12 13.57
N GLU A 105 -5.41 0.69 14.30
CA GLU A 105 -6.62 1.48 14.50
C GLU A 105 -6.38 2.64 15.47
N ASP A 106 -5.66 2.39 16.56
CA ASP A 106 -5.35 3.39 17.59
C ASP A 106 -4.44 4.53 17.09
N MET A 107 -3.72 4.32 15.98
CA MET A 107 -2.71 5.25 15.48
C MET A 107 -3.25 6.22 14.42
N LEU A 108 -4.49 6.04 13.97
CA LEU A 108 -5.06 6.84 12.90
C LEU A 108 -5.37 8.27 13.38
N PRO A 109 -4.95 9.32 12.64
CA PRO A 109 -5.21 10.68 13.03
C PRO A 109 -6.66 11.09 12.78
N TYR A 110 -7.33 11.60 13.82
CA TYR A 110 -8.71 12.12 13.75
C TYR A 110 -8.79 13.65 13.73
N GLU A 111 -7.72 14.35 14.12
CA GLU A 111 -7.69 15.82 14.19
C GLU A 111 -6.69 16.42 13.20
N LYS A 112 -7.06 17.58 12.64
CA LYS A 112 -6.16 18.36 11.80
C LYS A 112 -5.26 19.23 12.67
N VAL A 113 -3.97 19.21 12.38
CA VAL A 113 -2.97 20.03 13.05
C VAL A 113 -2.24 20.93 12.06
N LYS A 114 -1.80 22.09 12.54
CA LYS A 114 -1.03 23.03 11.74
C LYS A 114 0.34 22.45 11.41
N VAL A 115 0.70 22.51 10.13
CA VAL A 115 1.97 21.97 9.62
C VAL A 115 2.97 23.08 9.31
N GLY A 116 4.26 22.78 9.56
CA GLY A 116 5.38 23.61 9.16
C GLY A 116 5.89 23.24 7.76
N LYS A 117 6.99 22.48 7.70
CA LYS A 117 7.50 21.90 6.45
C LYS A 117 6.76 20.59 6.16
N PHE A 118 5.77 20.64 5.27
CA PHE A 118 5.00 19.47 4.85
C PHE A 118 5.38 19.07 3.42
N ARG A 119 5.84 17.82 3.24
CA ARG A 119 6.33 17.33 1.94
C ARG A 119 5.98 15.86 1.76
N ILE A 120 5.40 15.52 0.62
CA ILE A 120 5.07 14.14 0.24
C ILE A 120 5.66 13.87 -1.15
N PRO A 121 6.49 12.84 -1.34
CA PRO A 121 7.03 12.52 -2.65
C PRO A 121 5.90 12.04 -3.57
N LYS A 122 5.93 12.43 -4.84
CA LYS A 122 5.16 11.71 -5.87
C LYS A 122 5.86 10.39 -6.13
N PHE A 123 5.10 9.33 -6.30
CA PHE A 123 5.67 8.04 -6.60
C PHE A 123 4.72 7.22 -7.45
N ASN A 124 5.34 6.29 -8.17
CA ASN A 124 4.66 5.27 -8.94
C ASN A 124 5.40 3.97 -8.68
N ILE A 125 4.70 3.00 -8.11
CA ILE A 125 5.25 1.71 -7.73
C ILE A 125 4.38 0.62 -8.34
N SER A 126 5.01 -0.35 -8.98
CA SER A 126 4.34 -1.59 -9.38
C SER A 126 5.03 -2.78 -8.73
N PHE A 127 4.25 -3.75 -8.27
CA PHE A 127 4.74 -4.97 -7.67
C PHE A 127 3.92 -6.16 -8.16
N THR A 128 4.58 -7.31 -8.30
CA THR A 128 3.91 -8.59 -8.60
C THR A 128 4.23 -9.53 -7.45
N VAL A 129 3.19 -10.10 -6.84
CA VAL A 129 3.36 -11.03 -5.72
C VAL A 129 3.37 -12.45 -6.27
N GLU A 130 4.41 -13.21 -5.93
CA GLU A 130 4.42 -14.67 -6.08
C GLU A 130 3.56 -15.29 -4.95
N ALA A 131 2.25 -15.04 -4.99
CA ALA A 131 1.35 -15.32 -3.87
C ALA A 131 1.33 -16.81 -3.50
N LYS A 132 1.49 -17.72 -4.48
CA LYS A 132 1.63 -19.16 -4.22
C LYS A 132 2.78 -19.47 -3.27
N LYS A 133 3.98 -18.92 -3.53
CA LYS A 133 5.17 -19.18 -2.72
C LYS A 133 4.98 -18.63 -1.30
N LEU A 134 4.51 -17.40 -1.20
CA LEU A 134 4.30 -16.71 0.07
C LEU A 134 3.23 -17.39 0.93
N LEU A 135 2.11 -17.81 0.34
CA LEU A 135 1.06 -18.54 1.05
C LEU A 135 1.53 -19.92 1.55
N LYS A 136 2.37 -20.62 0.77
CA LYS A 136 3.00 -21.86 1.22
C LYS A 136 3.93 -21.64 2.42
N GLU A 137 4.75 -20.58 2.39
CA GLU A 137 5.62 -20.20 3.51
C GLU A 137 4.81 -19.83 4.76
N LEU A 138 3.62 -19.25 4.59
CA LEU A 138 2.66 -18.98 5.68
C LEU A 138 1.87 -20.22 6.14
N GLY A 139 2.11 -21.40 5.55
CA GLY A 139 1.49 -22.67 5.95
C GLY A 139 0.25 -23.09 5.16
N LEU A 140 -0.22 -22.28 4.21
CA LEU A 140 -1.31 -22.66 3.31
C LEU A 140 -0.75 -23.49 2.15
N VAL A 141 -0.72 -24.81 2.32
CA VAL A 141 -0.14 -25.73 1.32
C VAL A 141 -1.20 -26.50 0.52
N LEU A 142 -2.29 -26.91 1.17
CA LEU A 142 -3.28 -27.85 0.61
C LEU A 142 -3.86 -27.43 -0.74
N PRO A 143 -4.28 -26.15 -0.98
CA PRO A 143 -4.88 -25.77 -2.27
C PRO A 143 -3.96 -25.95 -3.48
N PHE A 144 -2.65 -26.08 -3.24
CA PHE A 144 -1.64 -26.24 -4.27
C PHE A 144 -1.27 -27.71 -4.53
N ASP A 145 -1.84 -28.65 -3.76
CA ASP A 145 -1.65 -30.09 -3.93
C ASP A 145 -2.77 -30.68 -4.79
N MET A 146 -2.43 -31.70 -5.59
CA MET A 146 -3.38 -32.37 -6.49
C MET A 146 -4.56 -32.99 -5.73
N GLY A 147 -5.76 -32.80 -6.26
CA GLY A 147 -6.99 -33.41 -5.73
C GLY A 147 -7.52 -32.75 -4.46
N SER A 148 -6.98 -31.60 -4.06
CA SER A 148 -7.42 -30.88 -2.84
C SER A 148 -8.72 -30.09 -3.03
N LEU A 149 -9.14 -29.84 -4.28
CA LEU A 149 -10.26 -28.96 -4.64
C LEU A 149 -11.52 -29.73 -5.08
N THR A 150 -11.82 -30.86 -4.43
CA THR A 150 -12.90 -31.80 -4.81
C THR A 150 -14.32 -31.22 -4.82
N LYS A 151 -14.55 -30.09 -4.13
CA LYS A 151 -15.84 -29.39 -4.14
C LYS A 151 -16.01 -28.39 -5.29
N MET A 152 -14.94 -28.08 -6.03
CA MET A 152 -15.01 -27.16 -7.17
C MET A 152 -15.36 -27.88 -8.47
N VAL A 153 -14.88 -29.12 -8.63
CA VAL A 153 -15.10 -29.94 -9.82
C VAL A 153 -15.02 -31.42 -9.43
N GLU A 154 -15.78 -32.26 -10.11
CA GLU A 154 -15.69 -33.73 -10.01
C GLU A 154 -14.45 -34.25 -10.77
N SER A 155 -13.25 -33.91 -10.29
CA SER A 155 -11.97 -34.38 -10.81
C SER A 155 -10.91 -34.42 -9.71
N ASP A 156 -10.15 -35.51 -9.67
CA ASP A 156 -9.12 -35.75 -8.65
C ASP A 156 -7.77 -35.07 -8.98
N ASP A 157 -7.65 -34.39 -10.13
CA ASP A 157 -6.39 -33.81 -10.60
C ASP A 157 -6.31 -32.27 -10.39
N LEU A 158 -7.38 -31.67 -9.86
CA LEU A 158 -7.48 -30.22 -9.74
C LEU A 158 -6.65 -29.70 -8.55
N HIS A 159 -5.85 -28.66 -8.82
CA HIS A 159 -5.08 -27.92 -7.84
C HIS A 159 -4.82 -26.50 -8.36
N VAL A 160 -4.53 -25.56 -7.46
CA VAL A 160 -4.07 -24.23 -7.84
C VAL A 160 -2.64 -24.32 -8.37
N SER A 161 -2.49 -24.13 -9.68
CA SER A 161 -1.19 -24.09 -10.34
C SER A 161 -0.44 -22.80 -10.01
N ASP A 162 -1.12 -21.67 -10.00
CA ASP A 162 -0.53 -20.37 -9.66
C ASP A 162 -1.57 -19.36 -9.12
N ILE A 163 -1.08 -18.37 -8.38
CA ILE A 163 -1.87 -17.21 -7.94
C ILE A 163 -1.09 -15.96 -8.33
N VAL A 164 -1.67 -15.19 -9.24
CA VAL A 164 -1.05 -13.98 -9.79
C VAL A 164 -1.82 -12.76 -9.30
N GLN A 165 -1.11 -11.88 -8.59
CA GLN A 165 -1.59 -10.57 -8.18
C GLN A 165 -0.54 -9.53 -8.60
N LYS A 166 -0.95 -8.55 -9.41
CA LYS A 166 -0.05 -7.53 -9.95
C LYS A 166 -0.57 -6.15 -9.61
N SER A 167 0.01 -5.56 -8.60
CA SER A 167 -0.40 -4.26 -8.13
C SER A 167 0.45 -3.11 -8.63
N PHE A 168 -0.20 -1.96 -8.67
CA PHE A 168 0.33 -0.68 -9.08
C PHE A 168 -0.27 0.38 -8.17
N ILE A 169 0.50 1.39 -7.79
CA ILE A 169 0.01 2.58 -7.11
C ILE A 169 0.76 3.79 -7.64
N GLU A 170 0.01 4.82 -8.01
CA GLU A 170 0.50 6.13 -8.40
C GLU A 170 -0.11 7.17 -7.48
N VAL A 171 0.76 7.98 -6.87
CA VAL A 171 0.39 9.11 -6.02
C VAL A 171 0.86 10.40 -6.68
N ASN A 172 -0.09 11.31 -6.90
CA ASN A 172 0.16 12.63 -7.48
C ASN A 172 -0.70 13.71 -6.81
N GLU A 173 -0.66 14.93 -7.34
CA GLU A 173 -1.31 16.09 -6.73
C GLU A 173 -2.84 16.01 -6.74
N GLU A 174 -3.42 15.26 -7.67
CA GLU A 174 -4.87 15.12 -7.82
C GLU A 174 -5.44 14.02 -6.92
N GLY A 175 -4.67 12.96 -6.70
CA GLY A 175 -5.16 11.76 -6.02
C GLY A 175 -4.20 10.58 -6.08
N THR A 176 -4.79 9.41 -5.94
CA THR A 176 -4.15 8.11 -6.11
C THR A 176 -4.87 7.30 -7.17
N THR A 177 -4.11 6.65 -8.05
CA THR A 177 -4.60 5.56 -8.89
C THR A 177 -3.84 4.29 -8.52
N ALA A 178 -4.53 3.24 -8.12
CA ALA A 178 -3.97 1.93 -7.86
C ALA A 178 -4.67 0.84 -8.67
N ALA A 179 -3.95 -0.24 -8.98
CA ALA A 179 -4.46 -1.47 -9.56
C ALA A 179 -3.88 -2.66 -8.76
N ALA A 180 -4.48 -3.84 -8.82
CA ALA A 180 -3.92 -5.12 -8.37
C ALA A 180 -4.06 -6.15 -9.49
#